data_AF-A0A2W5S453-F1
#
_entry.id   AF-A0A2W5S453-F1
#
_cell.length_a   1.000
_cell.length_b   1.000
_cell.length_c   1.000
_cell.angle_alpha   90.00
_cell.angle_beta   90.00
_cell.angle_gamma   90.00
#
_symmetry.space_group_name_H-M   'P 1'
#
loop_
_entity.id
_entity.type
_entity.pdbx_description
1 polymer ?
#
loop_
_entity_poly.entity_id
_entity_poly.type
_entity_poly.pdbx_seq_one_letter_code
_entity_poly.pdbx_strand_id
1 'polypeptide(L)'
;MRHSVHDYGPNGREIRWETTVAEQDSQNIRVHSGVTEDHFVAIREARKATLAMPGRSPPSSQANVRACGLPELDEALRSFS
;
A
#
# COMPACT_ATOMS: atom_id res chain seq x y z
N MET A 1 -1.62 2.22 20.81
CA MET A 1 -2.02 1.33 19.69
C MET A 1 -1.80 2.06 18.37
N ARG A 2 -1.50 1.34 17.30
CA ARG A 2 -1.39 1.82 15.91
C ARG A 2 -2.37 1.02 15.07
N HIS A 3 -2.96 1.64 14.05
CA HIS A 3 -3.92 0.97 13.17
C HIS A 3 -3.36 0.85 11.75
N SER A 4 -3.48 -0.32 11.14
CA SER A 4 -3.08 -0.55 9.73
C SER A 4 -4.22 -0.18 8.80
N VAL A 5 -3.90 0.50 7.69
CA VAL A 5 -4.91 0.88 6.68
C VAL A 5 -5.42 -0.34 5.90
N HIS A 6 -4.57 -1.35 5.72
CA HIS A 6 -4.91 -2.60 5.03
C HIS A 6 -4.30 -3.80 5.77
N ASP A 7 -5.05 -4.89 5.87
CA ASP A 7 -4.55 -6.22 6.23
C ASP A 7 -4.94 -7.21 5.14
N TYR A 8 -3.96 -7.97 4.65
CA TYR A 8 -4.12 -8.95 3.59
C TYR A 8 -4.27 -10.38 4.11
N GLY A 9 -4.31 -10.60 5.43
CA GLY A 9 -4.53 -11.93 6.03
C GLY A 9 -3.56 -13.01 5.54
N PRO A 10 -2.23 -12.77 5.55
CA PRO A 10 -1.28 -13.73 5.00
C PRO A 10 -1.41 -15.09 5.69
N ASN A 11 -1.25 -16.16 4.93
CA ASN A 11 -1.36 -17.56 5.39
C ASN A 11 -2.72 -17.92 6.01
N GLY A 12 -3.79 -17.22 5.64
CA GLY A 12 -5.13 -17.50 6.19
C GLY A 12 -5.31 -17.04 7.63
N ARG A 13 -4.42 -16.18 8.14
CA ARG A 13 -4.57 -15.54 9.46
C ARG A 13 -5.86 -14.71 9.49
N GLU A 14 -6.55 -14.71 10.64
CA GLU A 14 -7.64 -13.77 10.91
C GLU A 14 -7.21 -12.32 10.71
N ILE A 15 -8.11 -11.49 10.19
CA ILE A 15 -7.85 -10.07 9.95
C ILE A 15 -7.55 -9.35 11.27
N ARG A 16 -6.49 -8.56 11.27
CA ARG A 16 -6.07 -7.69 12.38
C ARG A 16 -5.75 -6.32 11.82
N TRP A 17 -6.30 -5.29 12.45
CA TRP A 17 -6.08 -3.90 12.04
C TRP A 17 -5.33 -3.09 13.08
N GLU A 18 -4.84 -3.73 14.15
CA GLU A 18 -4.16 -3.06 15.26
C GLU A 18 -2.81 -3.71 15.57
N THR A 19 -1.87 -2.88 16.00
CA THR A 19 -0.53 -3.29 16.42
C THR A 19 0.07 -2.26 17.38
N THR A 20 1.19 -2.55 18.02
CA THR A 20 1.98 -1.59 18.81
C THR A 20 3.30 -1.27 18.13
N VAL A 21 3.97 -0.20 18.58
CA VAL A 21 5.33 0.13 18.11
C VAL A 21 6.29 -1.00 18.47
N ALA A 22 6.18 -1.56 19.68
CA ALA A 22 7.04 -2.65 20.14
C ALA A 22 6.86 -3.94 19.32
N GLU A 23 5.62 -4.28 18.95
CA GLU A 23 5.34 -5.42 18.07
C GLU A 23 5.91 -5.20 16.66
N GLN A 24 5.76 -4.01 16.08
CA GLN A 24 6.36 -3.71 14.79
C GLN A 24 7.89 -3.74 14.85
N ASP A 25 8.50 -3.18 15.90
CA ASP A 25 9.95 -3.15 16.06
C ASP A 25 10.58 -4.55 16.22
N SER A 26 9.84 -5.49 16.82
CA SER A 26 10.34 -6.84 17.10
C SER A 26 9.93 -7.90 16.07
N GLN A 27 8.78 -7.74 15.40
CA GLN A 27 8.16 -8.80 14.57
C GLN A 27 7.97 -8.40 13.11
N ASN A 28 8.22 -7.16 12.70
CA ASN A 28 8.02 -6.76 11.31
C ASN A 28 9.01 -7.47 10.39
N ILE A 29 8.51 -8.31 9.49
CA ILE A 29 9.32 -9.13 8.58
C ILE A 29 10.18 -8.36 7.56
N ARG A 30 10.12 -7.02 7.55
CA ARG A 30 10.87 -6.17 6.59
C ARG A 30 11.61 -5.00 7.24
N VAL A 31 11.08 -4.40 8.31
CA VAL A 31 11.62 -3.15 8.89
C VAL A 31 11.60 -3.19 10.43
N HIS A 32 12.12 -4.27 10.98
CA HIS A 32 12.39 -4.40 12.42
C HIS A 32 13.77 -3.82 12.77
N SER A 33 14.07 -3.63 14.05
CA SER A 33 15.33 -3.00 14.54
C SER A 33 16.63 -3.65 14.06
N GLY A 34 16.58 -4.88 13.56
CA GLY A 34 17.74 -5.61 13.02
C GLY A 34 18.00 -5.39 11.53
N VAL A 35 17.16 -4.61 10.83
CA VAL A 35 17.29 -4.38 9.39
C VAL A 35 17.94 -3.03 9.11
N THR A 36 19.04 -3.05 8.34
CA THR A 36 19.68 -1.83 7.85
C THR A 36 18.88 -1.20 6.72
N GLU A 37 19.09 0.09 6.49
CA GLU A 37 18.47 0.82 5.38
C GLU A 37 18.80 0.18 4.03
N ASP A 38 20.06 -0.12 3.75
CA ASP A 38 20.50 -0.75 2.50
C ASP A 38 19.80 -2.10 2.26
N HIS A 39 19.68 -2.92 3.30
CA HIS A 39 18.99 -4.20 3.20
C HIS A 39 17.49 -3.99 2.93
N PHE A 40 16.85 -3.05 3.63
CA PHE A 40 15.45 -2.70 3.39
C PHE A 40 15.21 -2.21 1.95
N VAL A 41 16.06 -1.33 1.43
CA VAL A 41 15.97 -0.81 0.07
C VAL A 41 16.10 -1.96 -0.94
N ALA A 42 17.12 -2.81 -0.79
CA ALA A 42 17.35 -3.94 -1.70
C ALA A 42 16.14 -4.88 -1.78
N ILE A 43 15.58 -5.31 -0.64
CA ILE A 43 14.41 -6.20 -0.63
C ILE A 43 13.14 -5.50 -1.13
N ARG A 44 13.01 -4.18 -0.90
CA ARG A 44 11.84 -3.40 -1.32
C ARG A 44 11.81 -3.22 -2.82
N GLU A 45 12.95 -2.90 -3.42
CA GLU A 45 13.13 -2.74 -4.86
C GLU A 45 12.95 -4.06 -5.60
N ALA A 46 13.60 -5.14 -5.13
CA ALA A 46 13.43 -6.48 -5.69
C ALA A 46 11.95 -6.91 -5.70
N ARG A 47 11.23 -6.70 -4.59
CA ARG A 47 9.79 -6.99 -4.51
C ARG A 47 8.96 -6.07 -5.40
N LYS A 48 9.30 -4.79 -5.52
CA LYS A 48 8.55 -3.83 -6.34
C LYS A 48 8.58 -4.25 -7.81
N ALA A 49 9.71 -4.75 -8.30
CA ALA A 49 9.86 -5.20 -9.69
C ALA A 49 8.94 -6.37 -10.07
N THR A 50 8.48 -7.17 -9.08
CA THR A 50 7.62 -8.34 -9.33
C THR A 50 6.13 -8.04 -9.15
N LEU A 51 5.74 -6.84 -8.70
CA LEU A 51 4.35 -6.50 -8.44
C LEU A 51 3.67 -5.93 -9.68
N ALA A 52 2.48 -6.45 -9.99
CA ALA A 52 1.62 -5.88 -11.02
C ALA A 52 1.08 -4.50 -10.59
N MET A 53 0.71 -3.69 -11.58
CA MET A 53 -0.01 -2.44 -11.33
C MET A 53 -1.31 -2.74 -10.55
N PRO A 54 -1.61 -2.01 -9.45
CA PRO A 54 -2.85 -2.23 -8.72
C PRO A 54 -4.07 -1.91 -9.60
N GLY A 55 -5.09 -2.79 -9.58
CA GLY A 55 -6.22 -2.73 -10.51
C GLY A 55 -7.06 -1.43 -10.48
N ARG A 56 -6.93 -0.59 -9.44
CA ARG A 56 -7.63 0.72 -9.33
C ARG A 56 -6.69 1.93 -9.25
N SER A 57 -5.40 1.78 -9.54
CA SER A 57 -4.43 2.86 -9.38
C SER A 57 -4.80 4.16 -10.11
N PRO A 58 -5.15 4.16 -11.42
CA PRO A 58 -5.43 5.41 -12.12
C PRO A 58 -6.70 6.12 -11.61
N PRO A 59 -7.87 5.46 -11.44
CA PRO A 59 -9.07 6.12 -10.95
C PRO A 59 -8.97 6.62 -9.51
N SER A 60 -8.41 5.81 -8.59
CA SER A 60 -8.29 6.20 -7.18
C SER A 60 -7.34 7.37 -7.00
N SER A 61 -6.21 7.41 -7.73
CA SER A 61 -5.30 8.55 -7.68
C SER A 61 -5.95 9.84 -8.18
N GLN A 62 -6.71 9.80 -9.28
CA GLN A 62 -7.41 10.97 -9.84
C GLN A 62 -8.46 11.56 -8.89
N ALA A 63 -9.16 10.70 -8.14
CA ALA A 63 -10.13 11.14 -7.14
C ALA A 63 -9.44 11.66 -5.87
N ASN A 64 -8.42 10.97 -5.36
CA ASN A 64 -7.75 11.32 -4.10
C ASN A 64 -7.06 12.69 -4.15
N VAL A 65 -6.39 13.03 -5.26
CA VAL A 65 -5.74 14.36 -5.40
C VAL A 65 -6.73 15.52 -5.44
N ARG A 66 -8.02 15.24 -5.69
CA ARG A 66 -9.10 16.21 -5.77
C ARG A 66 -10.07 16.11 -4.57
N ALA A 67 -9.65 15.49 -3.47
CA ALA A 67 -10.53 15.24 -2.31
C ALA A 67 -11.86 14.57 -2.70
N CYS A 68 -11.79 13.56 -3.56
CA CYS A 68 -12.92 12.84 -4.15
C CYS A 68 -13.75 13.65 -5.16
N GLY A 69 -13.29 14.83 -5.60
CA GLY A 69 -13.85 15.55 -6.73
C GLY A 69 -13.60 14.78 -8.04
N LEU A 70 -14.67 14.36 -8.71
CA LEU A 70 -14.56 13.78 -10.04
C LEU A 70 -14.05 14.83 -11.04
N PRO A 71 -13.26 14.45 -12.05
CA PRO A 71 -12.90 15.37 -13.12
C PRO A 71 -14.17 15.90 -13.79
N GLU A 72 -14.18 17.20 -14.14
CA GLU A 72 -15.21 17.71 -15.04
C GLU A 72 -15.15 16.92 -16.35
N LEU A 73 -16.31 16.46 -16.81
CA LEU A 73 -16.42 15.70 -18.05
C LEU A 73 -16.17 16.65 -19.23
N ASP A 74 -14.94 16.69 -19.73
CA ASP A 74 -14.68 17.13 -21.10
C ASP A 74 -15.20 16.05 -22.07
N GLU A 75 -15.82 16.44 -23.18
CA GLU A 75 -16.33 15.53 -24.22
C GLU A 75 -15.28 14.51 -24.69
N ALA A 76 -13.99 14.86 -24.59
CA ALA A 76 -12.86 13.98 -24.92
C ALA A 76 -12.65 12.80 -23.95
N LEU A 77 -13.24 12.82 -22.75
CA LEU A 77 -13.05 11.79 -21.71
C LEU A 77 -14.12 10.69 -21.68
N ARG A 78 -15.11 10.72 -22.58
CA ARG A 78 -16.13 9.65 -22.70
C ARG A 78 -15.58 8.29 -23.17
N SER A 79 -14.30 8.20 -23.52
CA SER A 79 -13.71 7.09 -24.26
C SER A 79 -13.01 6.01 -23.44
N PHE A 80 -13.03 6.07 -22.10
CA PHE A 80 -12.47 5.01 -21.26
C PHE A 80 -13.60 4.11 -20.72
N SER A 81 -14.15 3.27 -21.60
CA SER A 81 -14.97 2.10 -21.27
C SER A 81 -14.11 0.84 -21.25
#